data_AF-A0A956L081-F1
#
_entry.id   AF-A0A956L081-F1
#
_cell.length_a   1.000
_cell.length_b   1.000
_cell.length_c   1.000
_cell.angle_alpha   90.00
_cell.angle_beta   90.00
_cell.angle_gamma   90.00
#
_symmetry.space_group_name_H-M   'P 1'
#
loop_
_entity.id
_entity.type
_entity.pdbx_description
1 polymer ?
#
loop_
_entity_poly.entity_id
_entity_poly.type
_entity_poly.pdbx_seq_one_letter_code
_entity_poly.pdbx_strand_id
1 'polypeptide(L)'
;MVARAAAMKVPIDCWYVILEGRELRRGKPRVARRLGLDLVLWRDAGGAPRAVLDRCPHRGASLGHGKVRDGQIECPFHGFRFDGEGACVRVPCNGPDAQRPKHLATRAFVLREEHGLVWLWWGREREQ
;
A
#
# COMPACT_ATOMS: atom_id res chain seq x y z
N MET A 1 15.49 -2.55 -15.75
CA MET A 1 14.61 -3.41 -16.57
C MET A 1 13.44 -3.84 -15.71
N VAL A 2 12.26 -3.27 -15.91
CA VAL A 2 11.05 -3.80 -15.26
C VAL A 2 10.70 -5.06 -16.04
N ALA A 3 10.92 -6.23 -15.43
CA ALA A 3 10.48 -7.47 -16.03
C ALA A 3 8.99 -7.32 -16.40
N ARG A 4 8.67 -7.42 -17.69
CA ARG A 4 7.30 -7.62 -18.13
C ARG A 4 6.89 -8.95 -17.53
N ALA A 5 6.19 -8.90 -16.40
CA ALA A 5 5.49 -10.06 -15.88
C ALA A 5 4.67 -10.61 -17.05
N ALA A 6 4.87 -11.89 -17.39
CA ALA A 6 4.03 -12.59 -18.35
C ALA A 6 2.58 -12.21 -18.04
N ALA A 7 1.83 -11.77 -19.05
CA ALA A 7 0.47 -11.27 -18.86
C ALA A 7 -0.34 -12.32 -18.10
N MET A 8 -0.50 -12.10 -16.79
CA MET A 8 -1.24 -13.01 -15.94
C MET A 8 -2.67 -13.00 -16.47
N LYS A 9 -3.17 -14.15 -16.92
CA LYS A 9 -4.55 -14.34 -17.39
C LYS A 9 -5.51 -14.34 -16.21
N VAL A 10 -5.55 -13.25 -15.46
CA VAL A 10 -6.48 -13.03 -14.34
C VAL A 10 -7.57 -12.06 -14.82
N PRO A 11 -8.86 -12.38 -14.62
CA PRO A 11 -9.93 -11.45 -14.92
C PRO A 11 -9.69 -10.08 -14.27
N ILE A 12 -9.85 -9.02 -15.06
CA ILE A 12 -9.85 -7.65 -14.56
C ILE A 12 -11.28 -7.21 -14.23
N ASP A 13 -11.40 -6.07 -13.57
CA ASP A 13 -12.65 -5.52 -13.06
C ASP A 13 -13.38 -6.53 -12.13
N CYS A 14 -12.62 -7.16 -11.24
CA CYS A 14 -13.10 -8.17 -10.27
C CYS A 14 -12.49 -7.98 -8.86
N TRP A 15 -13.20 -8.46 -7.83
CA TRP A 15 -12.71 -8.51 -6.45
C TRP A 15 -12.02 -9.83 -6.15
N TYR A 16 -10.85 -9.77 -5.51
CA TYR A 16 -10.07 -10.93 -5.08
C TYR A 16 -9.83 -10.90 -3.59
N VAL A 17 -10.10 -12.01 -2.90
CA VAL A 17 -9.66 -12.20 -1.52
C VAL A 17 -8.15 -12.31 -1.50
N ILE A 18 -7.49 -11.48 -0.69
CA ILE A 18 -6.03 -11.45 -0.62
C ILE A 18 -5.49 -11.81 0.76
N LEU A 19 -6.29 -11.67 1.81
CA LEU A 19 -5.90 -11.89 3.20
C LEU A 19 -7.14 -12.12 4.06
N GLU A 20 -6.99 -12.81 5.19
CA GLU A 20 -8.00 -12.75 6.24
C GLU A 20 -7.86 -11.43 7.03
N GLY A 21 -8.97 -10.80 7.41
CA GLY A 21 -8.97 -9.53 8.14
C GLY A 21 -8.17 -9.57 9.45
N ARG A 22 -8.14 -10.73 10.12
CA ARG A 22 -7.41 -10.95 11.38
C ARG A 22 -5.88 -10.98 11.21
N GLU A 23 -5.39 -11.29 10.01
CA GLU A 23 -3.96 -11.24 9.72
C GLU A 23 -3.44 -9.78 9.65
N LEU A 24 -4.32 -8.83 9.33
CA LEU A 24 -4.01 -7.41 9.27
C LEU A 24 -4.14 -6.76 10.65
N ARG A 25 -3.15 -6.97 11.51
CA ARG A 25 -3.15 -6.44 12.89
C ARG A 25 -2.98 -4.91 12.90
N ARG A 26 -3.72 -4.22 13.78
CA ARG A 26 -3.60 -2.77 13.97
C ARG A 26 -2.15 -2.38 14.31
N GLY A 27 -1.65 -1.32 13.66
CA GLY A 27 -0.32 -0.77 13.89
C GLY A 27 0.85 -1.56 13.29
N LYS A 28 0.59 -2.69 12.59
CA LYS A 28 1.64 -3.50 11.97
C LYS A 28 1.42 -3.63 10.46
N PRO A 29 2.44 -3.40 9.63
CA PRO A 29 2.35 -3.74 8.22
C PRO A 29 2.40 -5.25 8.02
N ARG A 30 1.81 -5.72 6.93
CA ARG A 30 1.83 -7.12 6.48
C ARG A 30 2.20 -7.16 5.01
N VAL A 31 3.23 -7.91 4.66
CA VAL A 31 3.60 -8.16 3.26
C VAL A 31 2.83 -9.37 2.73
N ALA A 32 2.33 -9.27 1.51
CA ALA A 32 1.74 -10.40 0.79
C ALA A 32 2.03 -10.30 -0.72
N ARG A 33 2.41 -11.42 -1.33
CA ARG A 33 2.52 -11.52 -2.79
C ARG A 33 1.20 -11.98 -3.39
N ARG A 34 0.58 -11.14 -4.23
CA ARG A 34 -0.73 -11.40 -4.86
C ARG A 34 -0.72 -10.85 -6.27
N LEU A 35 -1.37 -11.54 -7.21
CA LEU A 35 -1.54 -11.05 -8.59
C LEU A 35 -0.20 -10.66 -9.25
N GLY A 36 0.88 -11.36 -8.91
CA GLY A 36 2.23 -11.10 -9.42
C GLY A 36 2.95 -9.90 -8.78
N LEU A 37 2.35 -9.26 -7.78
CA LEU A 37 2.88 -8.06 -7.11
C LEU A 37 3.18 -8.34 -5.65
N ASP A 38 4.28 -7.77 -5.15
CA ASP A 38 4.55 -7.71 -3.71
C ASP A 38 3.84 -6.46 -3.14
N LEU A 39 2.92 -6.68 -2.21
CA LEU A 39 2.09 -5.65 -1.60
C LEU A 39 2.45 -5.49 -0.12
N VAL A 40 2.44 -4.26 0.38
CA VAL A 40 2.40 -3.98 1.81
C VAL A 40 0.99 -3.54 2.16
N LEU A 41 0.42 -4.18 3.18
CA LEU A 41 -0.90 -3.91 3.70
C LEU A 41 -0.81 -3.39 5.14
N TRP A 42 -1.69 -2.46 5.51
CA TRP A 42 -1.84 -2.02 6.89
C TRP A 42 -3.26 -1.52 7.16
N ARG A 43 -3.56 -1.23 8.42
CA ARG A 43 -4.78 -0.50 8.80
C ARG A 43 -4.47 0.96 9.00
N ASP A 44 -5.26 1.84 8.39
CA ASP A 44 -5.18 3.28 8.65
C ASP A 44 -5.67 3.64 10.06
N ALA A 45 -5.73 4.94 10.37
CA ALA A 45 -6.17 5.42 11.68
C ALA A 45 -7.63 5.01 11.99
N GLY A 46 -8.50 5.06 10.98
CA GLY A 46 -9.90 4.61 11.07
C GLY A 46 -10.05 3.09 11.18
N GLY A 47 -8.98 2.34 10.88
CA GLY A 47 -8.96 0.88 10.89
C GLY A 47 -9.24 0.24 9.53
N ALA A 48 -9.47 1.04 8.48
CA ALA A 48 -9.73 0.54 7.15
C ALA A 48 -8.44 -0.08 6.55
N PRO A 49 -8.56 -1.18 5.78
CA PRO A 49 -7.41 -1.81 5.15
C PRO A 49 -6.88 -0.93 4.01
N ARG A 50 -5.56 -0.75 3.95
CA ARG A 50 -4.85 -0.06 2.87
C ARG A 50 -3.79 -0.98 2.28
N ALA A 51 -3.52 -0.84 0.98
CA ALA A 51 -2.42 -1.54 0.32
C ALA A 51 -1.74 -0.67 -0.72
N VAL A 52 -0.41 -0.76 -0.76
CA VAL A 52 0.43 -0.20 -1.83
C VAL A 52 1.46 -1.24 -2.26
N LEU A 53 2.20 -0.97 -3.34
CA LEU A 53 3.37 -1.78 -3.69
C LEU A 53 4.38 -1.80 -2.53
N ASP A 54 4.94 -2.97 -2.23
CA ASP A 54 5.99 -3.13 -1.22
C ASP A 54 7.36 -2.63 -1.72
N ARG A 55 7.39 -1.38 -2.16
CA ARG A 55 8.58 -0.75 -2.71
C ARG A 55 8.48 0.76 -2.56
N CYS A 56 9.37 1.33 -1.74
CA CYS A 56 9.45 2.77 -1.57
C CYS A 56 9.87 3.44 -2.90
N PRO A 57 9.11 4.41 -3.41
CA PRO A 57 9.40 5.07 -4.70
C PRO A 57 10.66 5.93 -4.66
N HIS A 58 11.23 6.22 -3.47
CA HIS A 58 12.48 6.96 -3.33
C HIS A 58 13.69 6.13 -3.77
N ARG A 59 13.97 4.99 -3.11
CA ARG A 59 15.15 4.14 -3.37
C ARG A 59 14.88 2.64 -3.35
N GLY A 60 13.62 2.22 -3.42
CA GLY A 60 13.25 0.82 -3.61
C GLY A 60 13.27 -0.06 -2.37
N ALA A 61 13.48 0.49 -1.16
CA ALA A 61 13.37 -0.28 0.08
C ALA A 61 11.96 -0.90 0.24
N SER A 62 11.88 -2.11 0.78
CA SER A 62 10.59 -2.71 1.18
C SER A 62 9.95 -1.86 2.29
N LEU A 63 8.71 -1.47 2.07
CA LEU A 63 7.88 -0.74 3.04
C LEU A 63 7.36 -1.68 4.13
N GLY A 64 7.28 -2.98 3.84
CA GLY A 64 6.89 -4.04 4.77
C GLY A 64 7.84 -4.21 5.95
N HIS A 65 9.11 -3.84 5.80
CA HIS A 65 10.08 -3.74 6.90
C HIS A 65 9.96 -2.43 7.69
N GLY A 66 9.02 -1.56 7.32
CA GLY A 66 8.70 -0.32 7.99
C GLY A 66 7.75 -0.50 9.17
N LYS A 67 7.01 0.57 9.47
CA LYS A 67 6.04 0.60 10.57
C LYS A 67 4.87 1.51 10.22
N VAL A 68 3.72 1.27 10.87
CA VAL A 68 2.56 2.15 10.74
C VAL A 68 2.69 3.32 11.71
N ARG A 69 2.55 4.55 11.21
CA ARG A 69 2.55 5.80 12.00
C ARG A 69 1.40 6.67 11.55
N ASP A 70 0.55 7.07 12.48
CA ASP A 70 -0.56 8.00 12.20
C ASP A 70 -1.46 7.53 11.03
N GLY A 71 -1.69 6.21 10.93
CA GLY A 71 -2.45 5.60 9.84
C GLY A 71 -1.72 5.47 8.50
N GLN A 72 -0.45 5.83 8.43
CA GLN A 72 0.39 5.84 7.23
C GLN A 72 1.49 4.77 7.33
N ILE A 73 2.00 4.30 6.19
CA ILE A 73 3.15 3.41 6.16
C ILE A 73 4.46 4.23 6.12
N GLU A 74 5.32 4.05 7.12
CA GLU A 74 6.63 4.71 7.23
C GLU A 74 7.73 3.78 6.72
N CYS A 75 8.46 4.24 5.70
CA CYS A 75 9.61 3.55 5.12
C CYS A 75 10.76 3.42 6.14
N PRO A 76 11.36 2.23 6.30
CA PRO A 76 12.41 2.01 7.30
C PRO A 76 13.74 2.71 6.95
N PHE A 77 13.93 3.11 5.68
CA PHE A 77 15.21 3.64 5.24
C PHE A 77 15.39 5.13 5.62
N HIS A 78 14.44 5.98 5.23
CA HIS A 78 14.54 7.43 5.46
C HIS A 78 13.30 8.03 6.14
N GLY A 79 12.38 7.19 6.65
CA GLY A 79 11.19 7.64 7.36
C GLY A 79 10.12 8.32 6.49
N PHE A 80 10.17 8.14 5.17
CA PHE A 80 9.16 8.67 4.26
C PHE A 80 7.83 7.99 4.56
N ARG A 81 6.75 8.76 4.68
CA ARG A 81 5.42 8.21 4.97
C ARG A 81 4.50 8.31 3.76
N PHE A 82 3.71 7.27 3.55
CA PHE A 82 2.72 7.19 2.48
C PHE A 82 1.33 6.90 3.06
N ASP A 83 0.31 7.58 2.55
CA ASP A 83 -1.09 7.35 2.92
C ASP A 83 -1.71 6.17 2.16
N GLY A 84 -3.01 5.93 2.39
CA GLY A 84 -3.75 4.82 1.79
C GLY A 84 -3.96 4.95 0.28
N GLU A 85 -3.83 6.18 -0.22
CA GLU A 85 -3.92 6.59 -1.61
C GLU A 85 -2.54 6.56 -2.29
N GLY A 86 -1.49 6.27 -1.51
CA GLY A 86 -0.11 6.10 -1.98
C GLY A 86 0.68 7.39 -2.11
N ALA A 87 0.12 8.54 -1.73
CA ALA A 87 0.80 9.83 -1.78
C ALA A 87 1.85 9.93 -0.65
N CYS A 88 3.01 10.52 -0.94
CA CYS A 88 3.98 10.83 0.10
C CYS A 88 3.50 12.02 0.92
N VAL A 89 3.17 11.76 2.19
CA VAL A 89 2.62 12.75 3.12
C VAL A 89 3.65 13.27 4.11
N ARG A 90 4.82 12.63 4.22
CA ARG A 90 5.92 13.10 5.07
C ARG A 90 7.28 12.79 4.46
N VAL A 91 8.12 13.82 4.40
CA VAL A 91 9.55 13.74 4.08
C VAL A 91 10.32 14.30 5.27
N PRO A 92 10.90 13.46 6.16
CA PRO A 92 11.46 13.92 7.43
C PRO A 92 12.52 15.02 7.30
N CYS A 93 13.37 14.96 6.27
CA CYS A 93 14.45 15.92 6.06
C CYS A 93 13.99 17.31 5.61
N ASN A 94 12.73 17.48 5.18
CA ASN A 94 12.22 18.77 4.73
C ASN A 94 11.62 19.60 5.88
N GLY A 95 11.55 19.04 7.09
CA GLY A 95 10.88 19.67 8.24
C GLY A 95 9.37 19.36 8.30
N PRO A 96 8.70 19.75 9.40
CA PRO A 96 7.32 19.37 9.65
C PRO A 96 6.29 20.07 8.77
N ASP A 97 6.57 21.31 8.35
CA ASP A 97 5.65 22.16 7.58
C ASP A 97 5.91 22.13 6.07
N ALA A 98 6.78 21.21 5.63
CA ALA A 98 7.12 21.08 4.22
C ALA A 98 5.91 20.68 3.37
N GLN A 99 5.83 21.28 2.19
CA GLN A 99 4.82 20.90 1.22
C GLN A 99 5.02 19.46 0.75
N ARG A 100 3.90 18.73 0.56
CA ARG A 100 3.92 17.35 0.07
C ARG A 100 4.50 17.28 -1.34
N PRO A 101 5.49 16.40 -1.61
CA PRO A 101 6.04 16.24 -2.95
C PRO A 101 5.02 15.55 -3.86
N LYS A 102 4.55 16.25 -4.90
CA LYS A 102 3.54 15.73 -5.84
C LYS A 102 4.03 14.54 -6.68
N HIS A 103 5.33 14.44 -6.91
CA HIS A 103 5.92 13.42 -7.79
C HIS A 103 6.30 12.13 -7.06
N LEU A 104 6.27 12.13 -5.72
CA LEU A 104 6.68 10.98 -4.94
C LEU A 104 5.45 10.23 -4.43
N ALA A 105 5.03 9.22 -5.19
CA ALA A 105 3.89 8.39 -4.86
C ALA A 105 4.19 6.91 -5.17
N THR A 106 3.48 6.03 -4.48
CA THR A 106 3.46 4.58 -4.76
C THR A 106 2.07 4.20 -5.25
N ARG A 107 1.97 3.13 -6.04
CA ARG A 107 0.68 2.65 -6.53
C ARG A 107 -0.11 2.07 -5.34
N ALA A 108 -1.28 2.66 -5.08
CA ALA A 108 -2.27 2.14 -4.15
C ALA A 108 -3.26 1.19 -4.82
N PHE A 109 -3.96 0.41 -4.00
CA PHE A 109 -4.99 -0.53 -4.42
C PHE A 109 -6.25 -0.30 -3.62
N VAL A 110 -7.40 -0.38 -4.30
CA VAL A 110 -8.70 -0.27 -3.65
C VAL A 110 -8.98 -1.56 -2.89
N LEU A 111 -9.20 -1.43 -1.59
CA LEU A 111 -9.53 -2.54 -0.70
C LEU A 111 -10.91 -2.34 -0.07
N ARG A 112 -11.53 -3.45 0.31
CA ARG A 112 -12.65 -3.48 1.27
C ARG A 112 -12.49 -4.67 2.20
N GLU A 113 -13.06 -4.59 3.39
CA GLU A 113 -13.12 -5.71 4.33
C GLU A 113 -14.57 -6.14 4.52
N GLU A 114 -14.86 -7.41 4.24
CA GLU A 114 -16.21 -7.96 4.28
C GLU A 114 -16.14 -9.45 4.62
N HIS A 115 -17.04 -9.94 5.46
CA HIS A 115 -17.06 -11.33 5.95
C HIS A 115 -15.74 -11.80 6.60
N GLY A 116 -15.01 -10.89 7.24
CA GLY A 116 -13.70 -11.18 7.85
C GLY A 116 -12.57 -11.41 6.84
N LEU A 117 -12.78 -11.02 5.57
CA LEU A 117 -11.82 -11.14 4.49
C LEU A 117 -11.47 -9.75 3.94
N VAL A 118 -10.20 -9.56 3.57
CA VAL A 118 -9.73 -8.37 2.85
C VAL A 118 -9.78 -8.66 1.36
N TRP A 119 -10.57 -7.87 0.66
CA TRP A 119 -10.77 -7.94 -0.77
C TRP A 119 -10.00 -6.83 -1.45
N LEU A 120 -9.32 -7.15 -2.54
CA LEU A 120 -8.64 -6.21 -3.43
C LEU A 120 -9.38 -6.14 -4.75
N TRP A 121 -9.66 -4.92 -5.21
CA TRP A 121 -10.21 -4.69 -6.55
C TRP A 121 -9.08 -4.74 -7.58
N TRP A 122 -9.16 -5.69 -8.50
CA TRP A 122 -8.23 -5.83 -9.60
C TRP A 122 -8.89 -5.35 -10.88
N GLY A 123 -8.83 -4.05 -11.11
CA GLY A 123 -9.47 -3.42 -12.27
C GLY A 123 -8.99 -1.99 -12.44
N ARG A 124 -9.64 -1.26 -13.34
CA ARG A 124 -9.45 0.19 -13.44
C ARG A 124 -10.01 0.86 -12.19
N GLU A 125 -9.44 2.02 -11.86
CA GLU A 125 -9.94 2.86 -10.78
C GLU A 125 -11.41 3.18 -11.06
N ARG A 126 -12.31 2.83 -10.13
CA ARG A 126 -13.72 3.22 -10.27
C ARG A 126 -13.78 4.69 -9.92
N GLU A 127 -14.31 5.52 -10.82
CA GLU A 127 -14.81 6.84 -10.42
C GLU A 127 -15.79 6.63 -9.27
N GLN A 128 -15.55 7.34 -8.16
CA GLN A 128 -16.42 7.37 -6.99
C GLN A 128 -17.67 8.19 -7.30
#